data_AF-A0A8J7AKI6-F1
#
_entry.id   AF-A0A8J7AKI6-F1
#
_cell.length_a   1.000
_cell.length_b   1.000
_cell.length_c   1.000
_cell.angle_alpha   90.00
_cell.angle_beta   90.00
_cell.angle_gamma   90.00
#
_symmetry.space_group_name_H-M   'P 1'
#
loop_
_entity.id
_entity.type
_entity.pdbx_description
1 polymer ?
#
loop_
_entity_poly.entity_id
_entity_poly.type
_entity_poly.pdbx_seq_one_letter_code
_entity_poly.pdbx_strand_id
1 'polypeptide(L)'
;MMKIERDQGLDTLKAISIILILFWHLQPVRFVTRNDNHTFIYFLNGLVEIFNWQLTLIAVPIFYIVSLYLFFQKIRNKNYLKKRLVKLCSIFIFWSVIQIVFATIINSKFPNLSWEMIIGIEPILPLVGDSVLYFLFNLIILIVFAYFYQSLNFNHKKLLSYIIVIFSLILFELTCLPKFSVPYYYLRNFLIYVPIAFALVNYTNKVVKFKFYYLATYILFSLHDICLRYYNYSPGIHSRISVVFGALTLFCFIHPLKIQGNWLTQKLAKYSLGLFVLHKYWQYLFILLIINYPVSINIGIPLNILFLTIDILVVCSTVLTIALLRLTNLKQFVS
;
A
#
# COMPACT_ATOMS: atom_id res chain seq x y z
N MET A 1 -10.55 -19.28 27.98
CA MET A 1 -9.90 -18.92 26.70
C MET A 1 -9.70 -17.41 26.70
N MET A 2 -8.48 -16.92 26.90
CA MET A 2 -8.20 -15.48 27.02
C MET A 2 -8.56 -14.80 25.67
N LYS A 3 -9.56 -13.91 25.67
CA LYS A 3 -9.89 -13.10 24.48
C LYS A 3 -8.64 -12.31 24.13
N ILE A 4 -8.04 -12.58 22.97
CA ILE A 4 -6.97 -11.74 22.45
C ILE A 4 -7.60 -10.37 22.20
N GLU A 5 -7.30 -9.40 23.06
CA GLU A 5 -7.77 -8.04 22.89
C GLU A 5 -7.22 -7.48 21.58
N ARG A 6 -8.10 -6.77 20.88
CA ARG A 6 -7.81 -6.22 19.57
C ARG A 6 -7.00 -4.93 19.73
N ASP A 7 -5.80 -4.92 19.17
CA ASP A 7 -4.90 -3.76 19.22
C ASP A 7 -5.42 -2.62 18.33
N GLN A 8 -5.94 -1.57 18.98
CA GLN A 8 -6.54 -0.41 18.30
C GLN A 8 -5.49 0.43 17.57
N GLY A 9 -4.23 0.44 18.02
CA GLY A 9 -3.14 1.14 17.34
C GLY A 9 -2.85 0.51 15.98
N LEU A 10 -2.77 -0.82 15.94
CA LEU A 10 -2.58 -1.56 14.69
C LEU A 10 -3.79 -1.47 13.75
N ASP A 11 -5.02 -1.46 14.28
CA ASP A 11 -6.21 -1.22 13.47
C ASP A 11 -6.20 0.19 12.87
N THR A 12 -5.82 1.20 13.65
CA THR A 12 -5.71 2.58 13.18
C THR A 12 -4.70 2.70 12.05
N LEU A 13 -3.53 2.07 12.19
CA LEU A 13 -2.51 2.03 11.14
C LEU A 13 -3.03 1.39 9.85
N LYS A 14 -3.75 0.27 9.95
CA LYS A 14 -4.37 -0.38 8.77
C LYS A 14 -5.45 0.49 8.12
N ALA A 15 -6.27 1.16 8.92
CA ALA A 15 -7.31 2.06 8.44
C ALA A 15 -6.69 3.25 7.69
N ILE A 16 -5.65 3.86 8.24
CA ILE A 16 -4.91 4.94 7.56
C ILE A 16 -4.27 4.44 6.27
N SER A 17 -3.61 3.28 6.29
CA SER A 17 -3.04 2.67 5.07
C SER A 17 -4.09 2.52 3.97
N ILE A 18 -5.27 1.94 4.27
CA ILE A 18 -6.27 1.73 3.22
C ILE A 18 -6.87 3.05 2.71
N ILE A 19 -7.05 4.05 3.58
CA ILE A 19 -7.49 5.38 3.16
C ILE A 19 -6.44 6.00 2.21
N LEU A 20 -5.17 5.98 2.58
CA LEU A 20 -4.09 6.54 1.77
C LEU A 20 -3.96 5.83 0.41
N ILE A 21 -4.12 4.50 0.36
CA ILE A 21 -4.19 3.75 -0.90
C ILE A 21 -5.34 4.25 -1.79
N LEU A 22 -6.53 4.42 -1.22
CA LEU A 22 -7.68 4.90 -1.98
C LEU A 22 -7.43 6.32 -2.49
N PHE A 23 -6.84 7.20 -1.68
CA PHE A 23 -6.41 8.52 -2.13
C PHE A 23 -5.41 8.45 -3.29
N TRP A 24 -4.44 7.53 -3.24
CA TRP A 24 -3.46 7.34 -4.30
C TRP A 24 -4.09 6.92 -5.63
N HIS A 25 -5.01 5.93 -5.60
CA HIS A 25 -5.59 5.37 -6.82
C HIS A 25 -6.75 6.19 -7.38
N LEU A 26 -7.59 6.75 -6.52
CA LEU A 26 -8.76 7.53 -6.92
C LEU A 26 -8.37 8.98 -7.23
N GLN A 27 -7.45 9.54 -6.44
CA GLN A 27 -7.07 10.96 -6.47
C GLN A 27 -8.33 11.85 -6.45
N PRO A 28 -9.09 11.86 -5.33
CA PRO A 28 -10.38 12.54 -5.23
C PRO A 28 -10.31 14.06 -5.29
N VAL A 29 -9.12 14.62 -5.13
CA VAL A 29 -8.85 16.04 -5.31
C VAL A 29 -7.93 16.15 -6.51
N ARG A 30 -8.43 16.72 -7.60
CA ARG A 30 -7.65 17.09 -8.79
C ARG A 30 -8.00 18.51 -9.17
N PHE A 31 -7.01 19.25 -9.65
CA PHE A 31 -7.21 20.57 -10.21
C PHE A 31 -6.85 20.52 -11.70
N VAL A 32 -7.81 20.83 -12.56
CA VAL A 32 -7.53 20.98 -14.00
C VAL A 32 -6.78 22.30 -14.19
N THR A 33 -5.48 22.21 -14.47
CA THR A 33 -4.64 23.36 -14.81
C THR A 33 -4.81 23.71 -16.29
N ARG A 34 -5.18 24.96 -16.59
CA ARG A 34 -5.21 25.55 -17.94
C ARG A 34 -4.30 26.78 -17.94
N ASN A 35 -3.82 27.19 -19.11
CA ASN A 35 -2.89 28.32 -19.27
C ASN A 35 -3.41 29.63 -18.64
N ASP A 36 -4.74 29.78 -18.52
CA ASP A 36 -5.38 30.99 -17.97
C ASP A 36 -5.68 30.89 -16.46
N ASN A 37 -5.29 29.79 -15.81
CA ASN A 37 -5.62 29.57 -14.40
C ASN A 37 -4.82 30.49 -13.47
N HIS A 38 -5.49 30.99 -12.43
CA HIS A 38 -4.85 31.75 -11.35
C HIS A 38 -3.68 30.99 -10.70
N THR A 39 -2.62 31.71 -10.33
CA THR A 39 -1.45 31.21 -9.59
C THR A 39 -1.82 30.36 -8.38
N PHE A 40 -2.92 30.69 -7.70
CA PHE A 40 -3.44 29.94 -6.57
C PHE A 40 -3.83 28.49 -6.94
N ILE A 41 -4.45 28.26 -8.11
CA ILE A 41 -4.84 26.92 -8.56
C ILE A 41 -3.60 26.06 -8.85
N TYR A 42 -2.57 26.67 -9.47
CA TYR A 42 -1.28 25.99 -9.68
C TYR A 42 -0.62 25.60 -8.36
N PHE A 43 -0.61 26.50 -7.38
CA PHE A 43 -0.09 26.22 -6.04
C PHE A 43 -0.83 25.07 -5.36
N LEU A 44 -2.18 25.09 -5.37
CA LEU A 44 -2.99 24.01 -4.80
C LEU A 44 -2.75 22.67 -5.51
N ASN A 45 -2.63 22.66 -6.84
CA ASN A 45 -2.31 21.45 -7.59
C ASN A 45 -0.95 20.87 -7.16
N GLY A 46 0.08 21.71 -7.03
CA GLY A 46 1.39 21.30 -6.55
C GLY A 46 1.35 20.70 -5.14
N LEU A 47 0.55 21.28 -4.23
CA LEU A 47 0.36 20.71 -2.88
C LEU A 47 -0.28 19.32 -2.91
N VAL A 48 -1.29 19.12 -3.77
CA VAL A 48 -1.95 17.81 -3.93
C VAL A 48 -0.99 16.78 -4.52
N GLU A 49 -0.18 17.15 -5.51
CA GLU A 49 0.85 16.27 -6.08
C GLU A 49 1.91 15.89 -5.05
N ILE A 50 2.35 16.84 -4.22
CA ILE A 50 3.26 16.58 -3.11
C ILE A 50 2.61 15.64 -2.09
N PHE A 51 1.36 15.87 -1.71
CA PHE A 51 0.60 15.01 -0.81
C PHE A 51 0.51 13.57 -1.33
N ASN A 52 0.11 13.40 -2.59
CA ASN A 52 0.01 12.08 -3.22
C ASN A 52 1.38 11.41 -3.30
N TRP A 53 2.45 12.14 -3.61
CA TRP A 53 3.76 11.49 -3.74
C TRP A 53 4.47 11.20 -2.42
N GLN A 54 4.29 12.07 -1.42
CA GLN A 54 5.03 11.98 -0.16
C GLN A 54 4.24 11.27 0.94
N LEU A 55 2.91 11.42 0.98
CA LEU A 55 2.10 10.87 2.06
C LEU A 55 1.43 9.56 1.67
N THR A 56 0.73 9.51 0.53
CA THR A 56 -0.08 8.31 0.21
C THR A 56 0.78 7.08 -0.07
N LEU A 57 2.01 7.27 -0.57
CA LEU A 57 2.96 6.19 -0.84
C LEU A 57 3.56 5.54 0.44
N ILE A 58 3.32 6.10 1.63
CA ILE A 58 3.66 5.48 2.92
C ILE A 58 2.75 4.27 3.22
N ALA A 59 1.56 4.20 2.61
CA ALA A 59 0.53 3.25 2.96
C ALA A 59 0.95 1.77 2.86
N VAL A 60 1.63 1.42 1.76
CA VAL A 60 2.13 0.06 1.48
C VAL A 60 3.24 -0.35 2.47
N PRO A 61 4.30 0.46 2.69
CA PRO A 61 5.25 0.24 3.77
C PRO A 61 4.61 -0.03 5.12
N ILE A 62 3.61 0.75 5.52
CA ILE A 62 2.88 0.53 6.78
C ILE A 62 2.15 -0.80 6.77
N PHE A 63 1.50 -1.16 5.66
CA PHE A 63 0.86 -2.46 5.51
C PHE A 63 1.86 -3.61 5.71
N TYR A 64 3.06 -3.51 5.16
CA TYR A 64 4.13 -4.48 5.39
C TYR A 64 4.63 -4.50 6.83
N ILE A 65 4.92 -3.33 7.41
CA ILE A 65 5.38 -3.22 8.79
C ILE A 65 4.35 -3.85 9.74
N VAL A 66 3.07 -3.48 9.64
CA VAL A 66 2.00 -4.04 10.49
C VAL A 66 1.86 -5.55 10.29
N SER A 67 1.92 -6.01 9.04
CA SER A 67 1.82 -7.44 8.73
C SER A 67 2.98 -8.23 9.34
N LEU A 68 4.21 -7.77 9.16
CA LEU A 68 5.43 -8.40 9.68
C LEU A 68 5.52 -8.29 11.21
N TYR A 69 5.10 -7.15 11.78
CA TYR A 69 5.01 -6.95 13.22
C TYR A 69 4.09 -8.01 13.87
N LEU A 70 2.87 -8.17 13.33
CA LEU A 70 1.94 -9.22 13.77
C LEU A 70 2.50 -10.64 13.55
N PHE A 71 3.35 -10.83 12.54
CA PHE A 71 4.02 -12.11 12.31
C PHE A 71 5.02 -12.41 13.42
N PHE A 72 5.96 -11.51 13.69
CA PHE A 72 6.99 -11.68 14.71
C PHE A 72 6.41 -11.83 16.12
N GLN A 73 5.27 -11.19 16.42
CA GLN A 73 4.56 -11.41 17.68
C GLN A 73 4.03 -12.86 17.83
N LYS A 74 3.59 -13.49 16.74
CA LYS A 74 2.85 -14.78 16.78
C LYS A 74 3.67 -16.00 16.37
N ILE A 75 4.85 -15.80 15.77
CA ILE A 75 5.67 -16.88 15.20
C ILE A 75 6.19 -17.90 16.23
N ARG A 76 6.13 -17.57 17.53
CA ARG A 76 6.43 -18.52 18.62
C ARG A 76 5.59 -19.80 18.54
N ASN A 77 4.41 -19.74 17.92
CA ASN A 77 3.61 -20.92 17.60
C ASN A 77 4.11 -21.56 16.29
N LYS A 78 4.69 -22.77 16.37
CA LYS A 78 5.28 -23.51 15.23
C LYS A 78 4.32 -23.67 14.04
N ASN A 79 3.02 -23.81 14.30
CA ASN A 79 2.01 -23.99 13.25
C ASN A 79 1.53 -22.66 12.64
N TYR A 80 1.93 -21.51 13.19
CA TYR A 80 1.46 -20.21 12.73
C TYR A 80 1.95 -19.86 11.33
N LEU A 81 3.21 -20.17 11.00
CA LEU A 81 3.75 -19.95 9.65
C LEU A 81 2.89 -20.64 8.59
N LYS A 82 2.68 -21.96 8.76
CA LYS A 82 1.87 -22.75 7.83
C LYS A 82 0.46 -22.18 7.70
N LYS A 83 -0.22 -21.91 8.82
CA LYS A 83 -1.57 -21.33 8.81
C LYS A 83 -1.61 -19.98 8.08
N ARG A 84 -0.61 -19.14 8.29
CA ARG A 84 -0.53 -17.82 7.68
C ARG A 84 -0.25 -17.89 6.18
N LEU A 85 0.72 -18.71 5.76
CA LEU A 85 1.06 -18.90 4.35
C LEU A 85 -0.13 -19.49 3.59
N VAL A 86 -0.79 -20.52 4.14
CA VAL A 86 -2.00 -21.10 3.51
C VAL A 86 -3.07 -20.03 3.34
N LYS A 87 -3.34 -19.21 4.38
CA LYS A 87 -4.31 -18.10 4.25
C LYS A 87 -3.90 -17.11 3.16
N LEU A 88 -2.65 -16.63 3.16
CA LEU A 88 -2.19 -15.63 2.19
C LEU A 88 -2.17 -16.18 0.76
N CYS A 89 -1.68 -17.40 0.55
CA CYS A 89 -1.69 -18.04 -0.77
C CYS A 89 -3.12 -18.29 -1.26
N SER A 90 -4.04 -18.72 -0.38
CA SER A 90 -5.45 -18.91 -0.75
C SER A 90 -6.11 -17.61 -1.18
N ILE A 91 -5.84 -16.51 -0.48
CA ILE A 91 -6.30 -15.17 -0.86
C ILE A 91 -5.69 -14.74 -2.20
N PHE A 92 -4.38 -14.92 -2.37
CA PHE A 92 -3.68 -14.56 -3.59
C PHE A 92 -4.25 -15.30 -4.79
N ILE A 93 -4.33 -16.63 -4.73
CA ILE A 93 -4.87 -17.46 -5.81
C ILE A 93 -6.31 -17.06 -6.13
N PHE A 94 -7.16 -16.88 -5.12
CA PHE A 94 -8.55 -16.47 -5.32
C PHE A 94 -8.64 -15.16 -6.12
N TRP A 95 -7.93 -14.12 -5.69
CA TRP A 95 -7.99 -12.82 -6.38
C TRP A 95 -7.26 -12.81 -7.71
N SER A 96 -6.19 -13.59 -7.89
CA SER A 96 -5.53 -13.75 -9.18
C SER A 96 -6.46 -14.38 -10.21
N VAL A 97 -7.27 -15.39 -9.81
CA VAL A 97 -8.30 -15.96 -10.68
C VAL A 97 -9.34 -14.92 -11.06
N ILE A 98 -9.84 -14.12 -10.10
CA ILE A 98 -10.79 -13.04 -10.40
C ILE A 98 -10.18 -12.02 -11.36
N GLN A 99 -8.94 -11.59 -11.14
CA GLN A 99 -8.22 -10.66 -12.01
C GLN A 99 -8.09 -11.21 -13.44
N ILE A 100 -7.72 -12.49 -13.60
CA ILE A 100 -7.60 -13.16 -14.90
C ILE A 100 -8.95 -13.23 -15.60
N VAL A 101 -10.00 -13.65 -14.90
CA VAL A 101 -11.36 -13.74 -15.47
C VAL A 101 -11.82 -12.36 -15.93
N PHE A 102 -11.69 -11.36 -15.07
CA PHE A 102 -12.11 -9.99 -15.37
C PHE A 102 -11.35 -9.40 -16.56
N ALA A 103 -10.02 -9.54 -16.59
CA ALA A 103 -9.21 -9.10 -17.71
C ALA A 103 -9.50 -9.86 -19.02
N THR A 104 -9.81 -11.15 -18.94
CA THR A 104 -10.18 -11.97 -20.10
C THR A 104 -11.50 -11.49 -20.70
N ILE A 105 -12.50 -11.18 -19.87
CA ILE A 105 -13.78 -10.62 -20.32
C ILE A 105 -13.56 -9.28 -21.04
N ILE A 106 -12.74 -8.41 -20.47
CA ILE A 106 -12.47 -7.07 -21.01
C ILE A 106 -11.70 -7.12 -22.32
N ASN A 107 -10.59 -7.86 -22.35
CA ASN A 107 -9.69 -7.90 -23.49
C ASN A 107 -10.11 -8.92 -24.55
N SER A 108 -11.17 -9.70 -24.28
CA SER A 108 -11.63 -10.83 -25.10
C SER A 108 -10.50 -11.82 -25.45
N LYS A 109 -9.46 -11.88 -24.61
CA LYS A 109 -8.27 -12.70 -24.81
C LYS A 109 -7.75 -13.18 -23.46
N PHE A 110 -7.42 -14.47 -23.39
CA PHE A 110 -6.77 -15.03 -22.21
C PHE A 110 -5.33 -14.51 -22.11
N PRO A 111 -4.86 -14.07 -20.92
CA PRO A 111 -3.51 -13.57 -20.76
C PRO A 111 -2.47 -14.67 -20.99
N ASN A 112 -1.32 -14.29 -21.54
CA ASN A 112 -0.20 -15.21 -21.68
C ASN A 112 0.36 -15.56 -20.31
N LEU A 113 0.79 -16.81 -20.13
CA LEU A 113 1.47 -17.23 -18.91
C LEU A 113 2.87 -16.61 -18.89
N SER A 114 3.04 -15.57 -18.08
CA SER A 114 4.30 -14.86 -17.87
C SER A 114 4.74 -14.92 -16.40
N TRP A 115 5.99 -14.55 -16.12
CA TRP A 115 6.44 -14.40 -14.74
C TRP A 115 5.68 -13.26 -14.06
N GLU A 116 5.37 -12.18 -14.78
CA GLU A 116 4.57 -11.05 -14.33
C GLU A 116 3.15 -11.47 -13.90
N MET A 117 2.56 -12.45 -14.59
CA MET A 117 1.27 -13.04 -14.22
C MET A 117 1.37 -13.84 -12.92
N ILE A 118 2.44 -14.63 -12.75
CA ILE A 118 2.67 -15.45 -11.55
C ILE A 118 2.86 -14.56 -10.31
N ILE A 119 3.61 -13.47 -10.44
CA ILE A 119 3.81 -12.53 -9.33
C ILE A 119 2.63 -11.57 -9.13
N GLY A 120 1.60 -11.64 -9.97
CA GLY A 120 0.35 -10.91 -9.81
C GLY A 120 0.43 -9.43 -10.20
N ILE A 121 1.29 -9.07 -11.16
CA ILE A 121 1.31 -7.76 -11.82
C ILE A 121 0.37 -7.77 -13.02
N GLU A 122 0.49 -8.82 -13.83
CA GLU A 122 -0.39 -9.08 -14.96
C GLU A 122 -1.55 -10.01 -14.56
N PRO A 123 -2.68 -9.99 -15.29
CA PRO A 123 -2.98 -9.07 -16.40
C PRO A 123 -3.29 -7.65 -15.91
N ILE A 124 -2.87 -6.67 -16.71
CA ILE A 124 -3.15 -5.25 -16.49
C ILE A 124 -4.62 -4.98 -16.84
N LEU A 125 -5.31 -4.19 -16.01
CA LEU A 125 -6.59 -3.62 -16.41
C LEU A 125 -6.32 -2.34 -17.20
N PRO A 126 -6.84 -2.20 -18.44
CA PRO A 126 -6.72 -0.95 -19.17
C PRO A 126 -7.19 0.22 -18.31
N LEU A 127 -6.64 1.43 -18.48
CA LEU A 127 -7.09 2.66 -17.80
C LEU A 127 -6.80 2.77 -16.29
N VAL A 128 -6.71 1.67 -15.54
CA VAL A 128 -6.42 1.69 -14.09
C VAL A 128 -5.06 1.08 -13.73
N GLY A 129 -4.33 0.53 -14.70
CA GLY A 129 -2.96 0.07 -14.56
C GLY A 129 -2.81 -1.29 -13.86
N ASP A 130 -1.59 -1.56 -13.37
CA ASP A 130 -1.14 -2.88 -12.92
C ASP A 130 -1.95 -3.46 -11.76
N SER A 131 -2.05 -4.79 -11.67
CA SER A 131 -2.74 -5.44 -10.56
C SER A 131 -2.06 -5.10 -9.23
N VAL A 132 -2.84 -4.96 -8.15
CA VAL A 132 -2.29 -4.72 -6.80
C VAL A 132 -1.84 -6.00 -6.10
N LEU A 133 -2.03 -7.17 -6.72
CA LEU A 133 -1.79 -8.47 -6.11
C LEU A 133 -0.31 -8.77 -5.90
N TYR A 134 0.60 -8.14 -6.64
CA TYR A 134 2.04 -8.27 -6.39
C TYR A 134 2.44 -7.83 -4.98
N PHE A 135 1.71 -6.91 -4.34
CA PHE A 135 1.99 -6.57 -2.95
C PHE A 135 1.71 -7.75 -2.00
N LEU A 136 0.67 -8.53 -2.29
CA LEU A 136 0.35 -9.74 -1.53
C LEU A 136 1.35 -10.86 -1.81
N PHE A 137 1.78 -11.01 -3.07
CA PHE A 137 2.88 -11.92 -3.43
C PHE A 137 4.17 -11.57 -2.67
N ASN A 138 4.57 -10.30 -2.71
CA ASN A 138 5.71 -9.80 -1.94
C ASN A 138 5.54 -10.05 -0.43
N LEU A 139 4.33 -9.87 0.13
CA LEU A 139 4.08 -10.20 1.54
C LEU A 139 4.32 -11.68 1.83
N ILE A 140 3.89 -12.60 0.95
CA ILE A 140 4.12 -14.05 1.10
C ILE A 140 5.63 -14.32 1.18
N ILE A 141 6.42 -13.77 0.25
CA ILE A 141 7.87 -13.96 0.22
C ILE A 141 8.54 -13.32 1.43
N LEU A 142 8.13 -12.12 1.83
CA LEU A 142 8.65 -11.44 3.03
C LEU A 142 8.35 -12.23 4.31
N ILE A 143 7.22 -12.93 4.41
CA ILE A 143 6.90 -13.79 5.55
C ILE A 143 7.81 -15.03 5.59
N VAL A 144 8.10 -15.64 4.44
CA VAL A 144 9.07 -16.73 4.33
C VAL A 144 10.46 -16.24 4.74
N PHE A 145 10.89 -15.09 4.22
CA PHE A 145 12.17 -14.49 4.58
C PHE A 145 12.24 -14.13 6.07
N ALA A 146 11.18 -13.54 6.62
CA ALA A 146 11.08 -13.21 8.04
C ALA A 146 11.16 -14.45 8.95
N TYR A 147 10.64 -15.60 8.49
CA TYR A 147 10.80 -16.87 9.20
C TYR A 147 12.26 -17.32 9.26
N PHE A 148 12.96 -17.33 8.13
CA PHE A 148 14.39 -17.67 8.11
C PHE A 148 15.21 -16.69 8.93
N TYR A 149 14.93 -15.39 8.80
CA TYR A 149 15.51 -14.34 9.62
C TYR A 149 15.30 -14.58 11.13
N GLN A 150 14.10 -15.00 11.55
CA GLN A 150 13.79 -15.31 12.95
C GLN A 150 14.57 -16.53 13.47
N SER A 151 14.93 -17.48 12.61
CA SER A 151 15.67 -18.69 12.98
C SER A 151 17.17 -18.45 13.18
N LEU A 152 17.71 -17.31 12.75
CA LEU A 152 19.11 -16.94 12.95
C LEU A 152 19.43 -16.69 14.44
N ASN A 153 20.69 -16.89 14.83
CA ASN A 153 21.14 -16.49 16.17
C ASN A 153 21.23 -14.94 16.28
N PHE A 154 21.41 -14.43 17.49
CA PHE A 154 21.40 -12.98 17.74
C PHE A 154 22.44 -12.19 16.92
N ASN A 155 23.68 -12.70 16.84
CA ASN A 155 24.77 -12.02 16.13
C ASN A 155 24.51 -11.95 14.62
N HIS A 156 24.08 -13.06 14.01
CA HIS A 156 23.74 -13.10 12.59
C HIS A 156 22.53 -12.22 12.26
N LYS A 157 21.50 -12.17 13.13
CA LYS A 157 20.36 -11.24 12.96
C LYS A 157 20.81 -9.79 12.92
N LYS A 158 21.67 -9.40 13.87
CA LYS A 158 22.20 -8.04 13.97
C LYS A 158 23.02 -7.68 12.73
N LEU A 159 23.92 -8.56 12.31
CA LEU A 159 24.73 -8.38 11.11
C LEU A 159 23.84 -8.25 9.85
N LEU A 160 22.92 -9.19 9.66
CA LEU A 160 22.01 -9.20 8.51
C LEU A 160 21.09 -7.97 8.50
N SER A 161 20.64 -7.50 9.67
CA SER A 161 19.88 -6.24 9.78
C SER A 161 20.67 -5.05 9.23
N TYR A 162 21.93 -4.90 9.65
CA TYR A 162 22.76 -3.81 9.16
C TYR A 162 23.02 -3.92 7.67
N ILE A 163 23.32 -5.11 7.16
CA ILE A 163 23.51 -5.34 5.72
C ILE A 163 22.26 -4.92 4.94
N ILE A 164 21.08 -5.43 5.33
CA ILE A 164 19.82 -5.12 4.63
C ILE A 164 19.52 -3.62 4.68
N VAL A 165 19.61 -2.99 5.86
CA VAL A 165 19.28 -1.57 6.02
C VAL A 165 20.25 -0.70 5.23
N ILE A 166 21.57 -0.89 5.40
CA ILE A 166 22.59 -0.08 4.70
C ILE A 166 22.47 -0.29 3.19
N PHE A 167 22.38 -1.54 2.74
CA PHE A 167 22.23 -1.85 1.31
C PHE A 167 20.96 -1.23 0.71
N SER A 168 19.81 -1.34 1.39
CA SER A 168 18.56 -0.73 0.91
C SER A 168 18.65 0.79 0.85
N LEU A 169 19.21 1.45 1.86
CA LEU A 169 19.35 2.91 1.85
C LEU A 169 20.30 3.39 0.72
N ILE A 170 21.44 2.71 0.52
CA ILE A 170 22.34 3.00 -0.60
C ILE A 170 21.63 2.77 -1.93
N LEU A 171 20.93 1.63 -2.09
CA LEU A 171 20.19 1.31 -3.30
C LEU A 171 19.13 2.39 -3.61
N PHE A 172 18.43 2.90 -2.60
CA PHE A 172 17.39 3.91 -2.77
C PHE A 172 17.97 5.25 -3.23
N GLU A 173 19.10 5.68 -2.68
CA GLU A 173 19.80 6.86 -3.18
C GLU A 173 20.35 6.66 -4.59
N LEU A 174 20.88 5.47 -4.90
CA LEU A 174 21.30 5.14 -6.26
C LEU A 174 20.15 5.23 -7.25
N THR A 175 18.90 4.93 -6.87
CA THR A 175 17.74 5.09 -7.76
C THR A 175 17.38 6.54 -8.10
N CYS A 176 18.01 7.51 -7.44
CA CYS A 176 17.89 8.91 -7.83
C CYS A 176 18.78 9.25 -9.04
N LEU A 177 19.70 8.36 -9.43
CA LEU A 177 20.57 8.57 -10.59
C LEU A 177 19.87 8.11 -11.88
N PRO A 178 20.01 8.83 -13.02
CA PRO A 178 19.21 8.59 -14.23
C PRO A 178 19.33 7.19 -14.85
N LYS A 179 20.44 6.48 -14.59
CA LYS A 179 20.73 5.15 -15.15
C LYS A 179 20.30 4.00 -14.23
N PHE A 180 19.87 4.30 -13.02
CA PHE A 180 19.54 3.29 -12.02
C PHE A 180 18.06 3.36 -11.72
N SER A 181 17.30 2.39 -12.23
CA SER A 181 15.89 2.23 -11.85
C SER A 181 15.67 0.87 -11.23
N VAL A 182 14.91 0.86 -10.13
CA VAL A 182 14.39 -0.37 -9.55
C VAL A 182 12.90 -0.42 -9.83
N PRO A 183 12.41 -1.43 -10.55
CA PRO A 183 10.98 -1.56 -10.77
C PRO A 183 10.25 -1.63 -9.42
N TYR A 184 9.15 -0.89 -9.30
CA TYR A 184 8.48 -0.63 -8.03
C TYR A 184 7.97 -1.93 -7.35
N TYR A 185 7.70 -2.97 -8.14
CA TYR A 185 7.17 -4.26 -7.68
C TYR A 185 8.25 -5.23 -7.16
N TYR A 186 9.54 -4.92 -7.34
CA TYR A 186 10.61 -5.84 -6.94
C TYR A 186 10.69 -5.99 -5.41
N LEU A 187 10.91 -7.23 -4.96
CA LEU A 187 11.02 -7.58 -3.54
C LEU A 187 12.07 -6.74 -2.79
N ARG A 188 13.17 -6.35 -3.46
CA ARG A 188 14.27 -5.58 -2.86
C ARG A 188 13.84 -4.22 -2.30
N ASN A 189 12.74 -3.65 -2.81
CA ASN A 189 12.14 -2.42 -2.26
C ASN A 189 11.55 -2.63 -0.85
N PHE A 190 11.26 -3.88 -0.48
CA PHE A 190 10.49 -4.21 0.71
C PHE A 190 11.25 -5.05 1.74
N LEU A 191 12.44 -5.57 1.41
CA LEU A 191 13.27 -6.36 2.33
C LEU A 191 13.63 -5.59 3.61
N ILE A 192 13.82 -4.27 3.52
CA ILE A 192 14.14 -3.40 4.66
C ILE A 192 13.08 -3.47 5.78
N TYR A 193 11.82 -3.77 5.45
CA TYR A 193 10.74 -3.82 6.45
C TYR A 193 10.83 -5.03 7.38
N VAL A 194 11.60 -6.06 7.03
CA VAL A 194 11.81 -7.26 7.87
C VAL A 194 12.60 -6.93 9.14
N PRO A 195 13.84 -6.42 9.07
CA PRO A 195 14.59 -6.02 10.26
C PRO A 195 13.91 -4.87 11.02
N ILE A 196 13.23 -3.95 10.31
CA ILE A 196 12.43 -2.88 10.94
C ILE A 196 11.31 -3.47 11.82
N ALA A 197 10.47 -4.34 11.26
CA ALA A 197 9.37 -4.95 12.00
C ALA A 197 9.87 -5.83 13.16
N PHE A 198 10.99 -6.54 12.96
CA PHE A 198 11.64 -7.29 14.03
C PHE A 198 12.10 -6.37 15.18
N ALA A 199 12.73 -5.23 14.87
CA ALA A 199 13.17 -4.25 15.85
C ALA A 199 11.97 -3.61 16.58
N LEU A 200 10.89 -3.32 15.87
CA LEU A 200 9.66 -2.80 16.45
C LEU A 200 9.02 -3.78 17.44
N VAL A 201 9.09 -5.09 17.22
CA VAL A 201 8.57 -6.08 18.19
C VAL A 201 9.50 -6.24 19.39
N ASN A 202 10.80 -6.41 19.16
CA ASN A 202 11.74 -6.80 20.21
C ASN A 202 12.34 -5.62 20.99
N TYR A 203 12.31 -4.41 20.42
CA TYR A 203 12.90 -3.20 20.99
C TYR A 203 11.94 -2.00 20.96
N THR A 204 10.63 -2.24 21.04
CA THR A 204 9.56 -1.22 20.95
C THR A 204 9.91 0.09 21.65
N ASN A 205 10.23 0.05 22.94
CA ASN A 205 10.50 1.24 23.75
C ASN A 205 11.72 2.04 23.25
N LYS A 206 12.76 1.34 22.75
CA LYS A 206 13.94 1.98 22.19
C LYS A 206 13.61 2.65 20.88
N VAL A 207 12.91 1.96 19.97
CA VAL A 207 12.56 2.48 18.64
C VAL A 207 11.60 3.68 18.75
N VAL A 208 10.55 3.56 19.56
CA VAL A 208 9.54 4.63 19.75
C VAL A 208 10.16 5.91 20.33
N LYS A 209 11.21 5.81 21.15
CA LYS A 209 11.92 6.98 21.70
C LYS A 209 12.49 7.89 20.60
N PHE A 210 12.84 7.33 19.43
CA PHE A 210 13.40 8.08 18.31
C PHE A 210 12.35 8.60 17.30
N LYS A 211 11.04 8.56 17.63
CA LYS A 211 9.96 8.97 16.72
C LYS A 211 10.13 10.36 16.08
N PHE A 212 10.68 11.33 16.82
CA PHE A 212 10.95 12.67 16.29
C PHE A 212 12.14 12.70 15.33
N TYR A 213 13.14 11.84 15.52
CA TYR A 213 14.23 11.70 14.55
C TYR A 213 13.71 11.08 13.25
N TYR A 214 12.83 10.06 13.33
CA TYR A 214 12.20 9.51 12.13
C TYR A 214 11.37 10.56 11.39
N LEU A 215 10.64 11.42 12.11
CA LEU A 215 9.89 12.53 11.52
C LEU A 215 10.80 13.55 10.85
N ALA A 216 11.89 13.95 11.52
CA ALA A 216 12.86 14.88 10.95
C ALA A 216 13.51 14.29 9.69
N THR A 217 13.93 13.02 9.72
CA THR A 217 14.47 12.32 8.55
C THR A 217 13.42 12.22 7.43
N TYR A 218 12.16 11.91 7.74
CA TYR A 218 11.08 11.90 6.76
C TYR A 218 10.95 13.26 6.07
N ILE A 219 10.87 14.35 6.83
CA ILE A 219 10.77 15.71 6.28
C ILE A 219 11.98 16.04 5.40
N LEU A 220 13.20 15.80 5.89
CA LEU A 220 14.44 16.09 5.16
C LEU A 220 14.49 15.33 3.83
N PHE A 221 14.21 14.02 3.83
CA PHE A 221 14.23 13.22 2.60
C PHE A 221 13.01 13.48 1.70
N SER A 222 11.86 13.91 2.24
CA SER A 222 10.74 14.38 1.41
C SER A 222 11.07 15.68 0.69
N LEU A 223 11.78 16.61 1.35
CA LEU A 223 12.30 17.81 0.69
C LEU A 223 13.36 17.44 -0.37
N HIS A 224 14.26 16.52 -0.07
CA HIS A 224 15.22 15.98 -1.04
C HIS A 224 14.52 15.40 -2.28
N ASP A 225 13.51 14.55 -2.11
CA ASP A 225 12.72 13.99 -3.21
C ASP A 225 11.99 15.08 -4.04
N ILE A 226 11.52 16.15 -3.40
CA ILE A 226 10.88 17.28 -4.09
C ILE A 226 11.92 18.03 -4.93
N CYS A 227 13.08 18.34 -4.36
CA CYS A 227 14.18 18.97 -5.09
C CYS A 227 14.64 18.12 -6.28
N LEU A 228 14.82 16.81 -6.09
CA LEU A 228 15.20 15.91 -7.18
C LEU A 228 14.20 15.94 -8.34
N ARG A 229 12.90 15.90 -8.04
CA ARG A 229 11.85 15.98 -9.07
C ARG A 229 11.80 17.33 -9.77
N TYR A 230 12.08 18.43 -9.06
CA TYR A 230 12.24 19.74 -9.67
C TYR A 230 13.35 19.76 -10.74
N TYR A 231 14.41 18.98 -10.53
CA TYR A 231 15.49 18.78 -11.51
C TYR A 231 15.27 17.60 -12.48
N ASN A 232 14.03 17.13 -12.64
CA ASN A 232 13.64 16.03 -13.52
C ASN A 232 14.26 14.65 -13.16
N TYR A 233 14.76 14.46 -11.94
CA TYR A 233 15.08 13.13 -11.43
C TYR A 233 13.82 12.47 -10.88
N SER A 234 13.56 11.22 -11.27
CA SER A 234 12.38 10.46 -10.83
C SER A 234 12.80 9.38 -9.85
N PRO A 235 12.83 9.66 -8.53
CA PRO A 235 13.16 8.65 -7.53
C PRO A 235 12.09 7.56 -7.55
N GLY A 236 12.48 6.30 -7.36
CA GLY A 236 11.54 5.19 -7.47
C GLY A 236 10.40 5.25 -6.45
N ILE A 237 9.20 4.83 -6.83
CA ILE A 237 7.97 5.00 -6.03
C ILE A 237 8.12 4.49 -4.57
N HIS A 238 8.66 3.29 -4.41
CA HIS A 238 8.86 2.62 -3.12
C HIS A 238 10.32 2.51 -2.68
N SER A 239 11.28 2.81 -3.57
CA SER A 239 12.72 2.80 -3.29
C SER A 239 13.20 4.17 -2.81
N ARG A 240 12.54 4.73 -1.79
CA ARG A 240 12.84 6.06 -1.24
C ARG A 240 13.03 6.02 0.26
N ILE A 241 14.05 6.74 0.72
CA ILE A 241 14.33 6.88 2.14
C ILE A 241 13.17 7.59 2.86
N SER A 242 12.60 8.61 2.24
CA SER A 242 11.41 9.32 2.75
C SER A 242 10.26 8.35 3.05
N VAL A 243 9.97 7.42 2.15
CA VAL A 243 8.88 6.43 2.29
C VAL A 243 9.11 5.50 3.48
N VAL A 244 10.36 5.02 3.68
CA VAL A 244 10.72 4.17 4.83
C VAL A 244 10.53 4.92 6.15
N PHE A 245 11.08 6.14 6.25
CA PHE A 245 11.02 6.92 7.48
C PHE A 245 9.62 7.49 7.75
N GLY A 246 8.85 7.82 6.71
CA GLY A 246 7.44 8.19 6.84
C GLY A 246 6.62 7.05 7.44
N ALA A 247 6.88 5.81 7.01
CA ALA A 247 6.23 4.63 7.58
C ALA A 247 6.64 4.38 9.04
N LEU A 248 7.94 4.46 9.34
CA LEU A 248 8.43 4.35 10.72
C LEU A 248 7.85 5.44 11.63
N THR A 249 7.78 6.67 11.14
CA THR A 249 7.19 7.81 11.83
C THR A 249 5.74 7.53 12.19
N LEU A 250 4.90 7.23 11.19
CA LEU A 250 3.48 6.98 11.42
C LEU A 250 3.27 5.80 12.39
N PHE A 251 4.02 4.71 12.24
CA PHE A 251 3.95 3.59 13.17
C PHE A 251 4.31 4.02 14.60
N CYS A 252 5.44 4.71 14.80
CA CYS A 252 5.93 5.07 16.13
C CYS A 252 5.10 6.16 16.81
N PHE A 253 4.39 6.99 16.06
CA PHE A 253 3.44 7.96 16.62
C PHE A 253 2.11 7.31 17.00
N ILE A 254 1.59 6.37 16.20
CA ILE A 254 0.24 5.82 16.40
C ILE A 254 0.23 4.62 17.33
N HIS A 255 1.13 3.65 17.15
CA HIS A 255 1.12 2.40 17.90
C HIS A 255 1.14 2.58 19.44
N PRO A 256 1.93 3.52 20.02
CA PRO A 256 1.94 3.73 21.47
C PRO A 256 0.72 4.46 22.03
N LEU A 257 -0.12 5.07 21.18
CA LEU A 257 -1.27 5.84 21.65
C LEU A 257 -2.36 4.89 22.15
N LYS A 258 -2.92 5.20 23.32
CA LYS A 258 -4.13 4.55 23.84
C LYS A 258 -5.35 5.09 23.11
N ILE A 259 -5.54 4.65 21.87
CA ILE A 259 -6.66 5.06 21.02
C ILE A 259 -7.92 4.31 21.48
N GLN A 260 -8.97 5.06 21.78
CA GLN A 260 -10.28 4.46 22.04
C GLN A 260 -10.80 3.80 20.77
N GLY A 261 -11.33 2.58 20.91
CA GLY A 261 -11.77 1.81 19.76
C GLY A 261 -12.95 2.47 19.04
N ASN A 262 -12.73 2.88 17.80
CA ASN A 262 -13.79 3.37 16.91
C ASN A 262 -14.28 2.22 16.01
N TRP A 263 -15.60 2.03 15.95
CA TRP A 263 -16.24 1.03 15.09
C TRP A 263 -15.81 1.17 13.62
N LEU A 264 -15.72 2.40 13.11
CA LEU A 264 -15.36 2.67 11.71
C LEU A 264 -13.92 2.21 11.43
N THR A 265 -12.98 2.60 12.28
CA THR A 265 -11.57 2.17 12.19
C THR A 265 -11.45 0.66 12.22
N GLN A 266 -12.17 0.00 13.12
CA GLN A 266 -12.15 -1.46 13.22
C GLN A 266 -12.75 -2.14 11.98
N LYS A 267 -13.76 -1.55 11.34
CA LYS A 267 -14.34 -2.05 10.09
C LYS A 267 -13.38 -1.88 8.93
N LEU A 268 -12.81 -0.68 8.76
CA LEU A 268 -11.81 -0.40 7.72
C LEU A 268 -10.60 -1.33 7.87
N ALA A 269 -10.07 -1.49 9.08
CA ALA A 269 -8.93 -2.37 9.34
C ALA A 269 -9.24 -3.86 9.09
N LYS A 270 -10.48 -4.28 9.34
CA LYS A 270 -10.91 -5.67 9.11
C LYS A 270 -11.07 -5.96 7.61
N TYR A 271 -11.64 -5.03 6.85
CA TYR A 271 -11.94 -5.22 5.43
C TYR A 271 -10.91 -4.56 4.50
N SER A 272 -9.74 -4.19 5.03
CA SER A 272 -8.72 -3.44 4.28
C SER A 272 -8.28 -4.17 3.01
N LEU A 273 -8.17 -5.50 3.06
CA LEU A 273 -7.84 -6.32 1.91
C LEU A 273 -8.94 -6.29 0.83
N GLY A 274 -10.20 -6.44 1.23
CA GLY A 274 -11.34 -6.36 0.31
C GLY A 274 -11.37 -4.99 -0.37
N LEU A 275 -11.23 -3.92 0.41
CA LEU A 275 -11.15 -2.54 -0.10
C LEU A 275 -9.96 -2.39 -1.07
N PHE A 276 -8.80 -2.96 -0.71
CA PHE A 276 -7.58 -2.88 -1.48
C PHE A 276 -7.68 -3.53 -2.86
N VAL A 277 -8.35 -4.67 -2.97
CA VAL A 277 -8.44 -5.39 -4.24
C VAL A 277 -9.63 -4.93 -5.07
N LEU A 278 -10.78 -4.68 -4.44
CA LEU A 278 -12.03 -4.43 -5.17
C LEU A 278 -12.14 -3.04 -5.81
N HIS A 279 -11.49 -2.02 -5.22
CA HIS A 279 -11.67 -0.64 -5.69
C HIS A 279 -11.23 -0.45 -7.14
N LYS A 280 -10.19 -1.17 -7.60
CA LYS A 280 -9.70 -1.07 -8.98
C LYS A 280 -10.70 -1.60 -10.01
N TYR A 281 -11.44 -2.67 -9.70
CA TYR A 281 -12.46 -3.19 -10.62
C TYR A 281 -13.62 -2.20 -10.76
N TRP A 282 -14.09 -1.62 -9.65
CA TRP A 282 -15.14 -0.62 -9.69
C TRP A 282 -14.67 0.68 -10.37
N GLN A 283 -13.45 1.12 -10.08
CA GLN A 283 -12.83 2.26 -10.76
C GLN A 283 -12.80 2.04 -12.28
N TYR A 284 -12.38 0.86 -12.71
CA TYR A 284 -12.38 0.50 -14.13
C TYR A 284 -13.78 0.55 -14.75
N LEU A 285 -14.78 -0.07 -14.12
CA LEU A 285 -16.15 -0.10 -14.62
C LEU A 285 -16.76 1.30 -14.74
N PHE A 286 -16.53 2.17 -13.77
CA PHE A 286 -17.05 3.55 -13.83
C PHE A 286 -16.34 4.41 -14.88
N ILE A 287 -15.01 4.24 -15.05
CA ILE A 287 -14.29 4.92 -16.13
C ILE A 287 -14.81 4.44 -17.50
N LEU A 288 -15.00 3.13 -17.69
CA LEU A 288 -15.60 2.59 -18.91
C LEU A 288 -17.00 3.13 -19.18
N LEU A 289 -17.82 3.26 -18.12
CA LEU A 289 -19.17 3.81 -18.25
C LEU A 289 -19.14 5.23 -18.80
N ILE A 290 -18.19 6.06 -18.35
CA ILE A 290 -18.04 7.45 -18.82
C ILE A 290 -17.54 7.51 -20.26
N ILE A 291 -16.60 6.64 -20.62
CA ILE A 291 -16.07 6.59 -21.98
C ILE A 291 -17.14 6.19 -22.99
N ASN A 292 -17.95 5.17 -22.67
CA ASN A 292 -18.95 4.61 -23.59
C ASN A 292 -20.28 5.36 -23.58
N TYR A 293 -20.62 5.95 -22.44
CA TYR A 293 -21.75 6.86 -22.32
C TYR A 293 -21.17 8.22 -21.99
N PRO A 294 -20.63 8.94 -23.00
CA PRO A 294 -20.30 10.33 -22.82
C PRO A 294 -21.63 11.00 -22.51
N VAL A 295 -21.91 11.15 -21.22
CA VAL A 295 -22.96 12.04 -20.75
C VAL A 295 -22.65 13.31 -21.50
N SER A 296 -23.61 13.83 -22.27
CA SER A 296 -23.48 15.16 -22.81
C SER A 296 -23.38 16.06 -21.58
N ILE A 297 -22.15 16.34 -21.14
CA ILE A 297 -21.83 17.28 -20.07
C ILE A 297 -22.05 18.68 -20.67
N ASN A 298 -23.27 18.90 -21.18
CA ASN A 298 -23.90 20.19 -21.40
C ASN A 298 -24.54 20.69 -20.10
N ILE A 299 -24.60 19.84 -19.08
CA ILE A 299 -24.77 20.28 -17.70
C ILE A 299 -23.40 20.79 -17.29
N GLY A 300 -23.23 22.09 -17.02
CA GLY A 300 -21.95 22.74 -16.69
C GLY A 300 -21.29 22.28 -15.38
N ILE A 301 -21.25 20.97 -15.11
CA ILE A 301 -20.60 20.34 -13.97
C ILE A 301 -19.09 20.37 -14.24
N PRO A 302 -18.31 21.02 -13.36
CA PRO A 302 -16.86 20.99 -13.45
C PRO A 302 -16.32 19.55 -13.40
N LEU A 303 -15.31 19.26 -14.23
CA LEU A 303 -14.67 17.95 -14.34
C LEU A 303 -14.20 17.38 -12.98
N ASN A 304 -13.80 18.25 -12.05
CA ASN A 304 -13.41 17.86 -10.68
C ASN A 304 -14.58 17.25 -9.89
N ILE A 305 -15.80 17.77 -10.05
CA ILE A 305 -17.00 17.23 -9.39
C ILE A 305 -17.35 15.86 -9.99
N LEU A 306 -17.17 15.70 -11.30
CA LEU A 306 -17.35 14.40 -11.95
C LEU A 306 -16.39 13.36 -11.38
N PHE A 307 -15.09 13.67 -11.29
CA PHE A 307 -14.10 12.77 -10.69
C PHE A 307 -14.42 12.43 -9.23
N LEU A 308 -14.76 13.43 -8.41
CA LEU A 308 -15.16 13.19 -7.03
C LEU A 308 -16.39 12.28 -6.93
N THR A 309 -17.37 12.47 -7.82
CA THR A 309 -18.59 11.65 -7.86
C THR A 309 -18.26 10.20 -8.21
N ILE A 310 -17.39 9.97 -9.19
CA ILE A 310 -16.90 8.63 -9.54
C ILE A 310 -16.22 7.99 -8.35
N ASP A 311 -15.35 8.71 -7.66
CA ASP A 311 -14.60 8.17 -6.53
C ASP A 311 -15.51 7.76 -5.37
N ILE A 312 -16.54 8.57 -5.09
CA ILE A 312 -17.59 8.22 -4.13
C ILE A 312 -18.31 6.94 -4.58
N LEU A 313 -18.72 6.84 -5.85
CA LEU A 313 -19.38 5.65 -6.38
C LEU A 313 -18.48 4.41 -6.31
N VAL A 314 -17.20 4.53 -6.62
CA VAL A 314 -16.21 3.46 -6.51
C VAL A 314 -16.13 2.96 -5.06
N VAL A 315 -16.00 3.87 -4.10
CA VAL A 315 -15.92 3.50 -2.67
C VAL A 315 -17.23 2.85 -2.22
N CYS A 316 -18.38 3.42 -2.56
CA CYS A 316 -19.69 2.87 -2.22
C CYS A 316 -19.90 1.46 -2.79
N SER A 317 -19.63 1.25 -4.09
CA SER A 317 -19.76 -0.05 -4.74
C SER A 317 -18.77 -1.08 -4.19
N THR A 318 -17.56 -0.65 -3.84
CA THR A 318 -16.57 -1.50 -3.19
C THR A 318 -17.06 -1.96 -1.81
N VAL A 319 -17.54 -1.04 -0.98
CA VAL A 319 -18.10 -1.35 0.35
C VAL A 319 -19.32 -2.24 0.25
N LEU A 320 -20.23 -1.97 -0.70
CA LEU A 320 -21.41 -2.79 -0.96
C LEU A 320 -21.02 -4.22 -1.36
N THR A 321 -20.05 -4.36 -2.27
CA THR A 321 -19.54 -5.67 -2.70
C THR A 321 -18.95 -6.45 -1.55
N ILE A 322 -18.17 -5.79 -0.67
CA ILE A 322 -17.64 -6.43 0.54
C ILE A 322 -18.78 -6.86 1.46
N ALA A 323 -19.82 -6.04 1.63
CA ALA A 323 -20.99 -6.37 2.44
C ALA A 323 -21.70 -7.61 1.89
N LEU A 324 -21.88 -7.72 0.57
CA LEU A 324 -22.48 -8.88 -0.10
C LEU A 324 -21.61 -10.13 0.02
N LEU A 325 -20.31 -10.04 -0.27
CA LEU A 325 -19.37 -11.16 -0.14
C LEU A 325 -19.26 -11.67 1.30
N ARG A 326 -19.48 -10.80 2.28
CA ARG A 326 -19.52 -11.19 3.70
C ARG A 326 -20.69 -12.13 4.03
N LEU A 327 -21.80 -12.04 3.30
CA LEU A 327 -22.98 -12.89 3.49
C LEU A 327 -22.78 -14.30 2.93
N THR A 328 -21.68 -14.55 2.22
CA THR A 328 -21.37 -15.85 1.61
C THR A 328 -20.12 -16.49 2.23
N ASN A 329 -19.75 -17.67 1.74
CA ASN A 329 -18.50 -18.34 2.10
C ASN A 329 -17.24 -17.56 1.65
N LEU A 330 -17.40 -16.53 0.81
CA LEU A 330 -16.31 -15.71 0.29
C LEU A 330 -15.82 -14.66 1.30
N LYS A 331 -16.47 -14.51 2.46
CA LYS A 331 -16.08 -13.58 3.53
C LYS A 331 -14.61 -13.67 3.96
N GLN A 332 -13.99 -14.84 3.81
CA GLN A 332 -12.58 -15.09 4.17
C GLN A 332 -11.58 -14.41 3.22
N PHE A 333 -11.99 -14.07 2.00
CA PHE A 333 -11.14 -13.45 0.99
C PHE A 333 -11.16 -11.92 1.01
N VAL A 334 -12.09 -11.34 1.77
CA VAL A 334 -12.25 -9.88 1.94
C VAL A 334 -11.88 -9.39 3.36
N SER A 335 -11.50 -10.30 4.29
CA SER A 335 -11.34 -10.02 5.73
C SER A 335 -10.03 -10.48 6.40
#